data_AF-A0A375C7S2-F1
#
_entry.id   AF-A0A375C7S2-F1
#
_cell.length_a   1.000
_cell.length_b   1.000
_cell.length_c   1.000
_cell.angle_alpha   90.00
_cell.angle_beta   90.00
_cell.angle_gamma   90.00
#
_symmetry.space_group_name_H-M   'P 1'
#
loop_
_entity.id
_entity.type
_entity.pdbx_description
1 polymer ?
#
loop_
_entity_poly.entity_id
_entity_poly.type
_entity_poly.pdbx_seq_one_letter_code
_entity_poly.pdbx_strand_id
1 'polypeptide(L)'
;MNGTLQDRLVKELRLRGISTMAAANAFAPHFIADFNARFAKEPKSEFDAHRPLRGDEDLERIFSWREWRKVSQSLTLQYDKVLYLLEDRPEHRRLIHRYLEVAEYPDGSVELWADGASLPYTTYDRLGAIDQGAIVEHKRLGHVLALAAQVQAQRDSRQQAGPSRTLAGAPPRPTQPSASTKRQRQINRLDLERAIAAAPIQRNADLLTMPAVHPPPHPGLNSAASGQPHRPTITPQKHSTPHKKHARADI
;
A
#
# COMPACT_ATOMS: atom_id res chain seq x y z
N MET A 1 -37.70 27.57 -1.63
CA MET A 1 -37.65 26.54 -0.57
C MET A 1 -37.68 25.21 -1.28
N ASN A 2 -36.51 24.62 -1.50
CA ASN A 2 -36.31 23.65 -2.58
C ASN A 2 -36.54 22.24 -2.03
N GLY A 3 -37.78 21.75 -2.14
CA GLY A 3 -38.24 20.44 -1.69
C GLY A 3 -37.74 19.29 -2.56
N THR A 4 -36.43 19.19 -2.77
CA THR A 4 -35.84 18.06 -3.48
C THR A 4 -35.45 16.95 -2.49
N LEU A 5 -35.47 15.71 -2.96
CA LEU A 5 -35.10 14.50 -2.21
C LEU A 5 -33.73 14.63 -1.51
N GLN A 6 -32.80 15.36 -2.12
CA GLN A 6 -31.43 15.56 -1.64
C GLN A 6 -31.39 16.28 -0.28
N ASP A 7 -32.17 17.35 -0.11
CA ASP A 7 -32.21 18.13 1.14
C ASP A 7 -32.86 17.37 2.29
N ARG A 8 -33.84 16.50 1.98
CA ARG A 8 -34.57 15.73 2.98
C ARG A 8 -33.76 14.53 3.47
N LEU A 9 -33.08 13.82 2.57
CA LEU A 9 -32.25 12.67 2.93
C LEU A 9 -31.16 13.07 3.94
N VAL A 10 -30.45 14.19 3.70
CA VAL A 10 -29.40 14.66 4.62
C VAL A 10 -29.95 14.97 6.02
N LYS A 11 -31.17 15.54 6.11
CA LYS A 11 -31.82 15.83 7.40
C LYS A 11 -32.22 14.56 8.15
N GLU A 12 -32.79 13.59 7.44
CA GLU A 12 -33.21 12.29 8.00
C GLU A 12 -32.02 11.46 8.49
N LEU A 13 -30.88 11.51 7.78
CA LEU A 13 -29.62 10.90 8.22
C LEU A 13 -29.12 11.56 9.51
N ARG A 14 -29.12 12.90 9.57
CA ARG A 14 -28.70 13.66 10.76
C ARG A 14 -29.59 13.40 11.97
N LEU A 15 -30.92 13.36 11.78
CA LEU A 15 -31.87 13.07 12.85
C LEU A 15 -31.68 11.68 13.47
N ARG A 16 -31.25 10.70 12.67
CA ARG A 16 -30.93 9.33 13.12
C ARG A 16 -29.49 9.16 13.59
N GLY A 17 -28.67 10.21 13.59
CA GLY A 17 -27.26 10.13 13.96
C GLY A 17 -26.41 9.27 13.02
N ILE A 18 -26.84 9.07 11.77
CA ILE A 18 -26.13 8.24 10.79
C ILE A 18 -24.96 9.03 10.21
N SER A 19 -23.75 8.54 10.41
CA SER A 19 -22.51 9.17 9.95
C SER A 19 -21.60 8.26 9.13
N THR A 20 -22.00 7.01 8.88
CA THR A 20 -21.23 6.02 8.11
C THR A 20 -21.96 5.59 6.85
N MET A 21 -21.21 5.27 5.80
CA MET A 21 -21.76 4.79 4.53
C MET A 21 -22.56 3.50 4.71
N ALA A 22 -22.06 2.57 5.52
CA ALA A 22 -22.75 1.31 5.80
C ALA A 22 -24.12 1.52 6.45
N ALA A 23 -24.21 2.38 7.48
CA ALA A 23 -25.48 2.68 8.13
C ALA A 23 -26.43 3.47 7.22
N ALA A 24 -25.90 4.36 6.36
CA ALA A 24 -26.70 5.05 5.36
C ALA A 24 -27.31 4.09 4.33
N ASN A 25 -26.52 3.12 3.83
CA ASN A 25 -26.98 2.09 2.90
C ASN A 25 -28.04 1.18 3.53
N ALA A 26 -27.89 0.82 4.81
CA ALA A 26 -28.91 0.06 5.55
C ALA A 26 -30.22 0.86 5.73
N PHE A 27 -30.12 2.19 5.86
CA PHE A 27 -31.27 3.07 5.99
C PHE A 27 -31.97 3.38 4.65
N ALA A 28 -31.25 3.34 3.53
CA ALA A 28 -31.77 3.75 2.23
C ALA A 28 -33.10 3.08 1.82
N PRO A 29 -33.31 1.76 1.98
CA PRO A 29 -34.60 1.13 1.65
C PRO A 29 -35.77 1.70 2.45
N HIS A 30 -35.56 1.96 3.75
CA HIS A 30 -36.58 2.54 4.62
C HIS A 30 -36.93 3.96 4.20
N PHE A 31 -35.91 4.77 3.88
CA PHE A 31 -36.11 6.12 3.38
C PHE A 31 -36.87 6.14 2.05
N ILE A 32 -36.48 5.28 1.10
CA ILE A 32 -37.14 5.19 -0.22
C ILE A 32 -38.62 4.83 -0.04
N ALA A 33 -38.94 3.87 0.82
CA ALA A 33 -40.32 3.48 1.09
C ALA A 33 -41.15 4.63 1.67
N ASP A 34 -40.67 5.30 2.73
CA ASP A 34 -41.37 6.45 3.33
C ASP A 34 -41.48 7.64 2.38
N PHE A 35 -40.44 7.90 1.60
CA PHE A 35 -40.43 8.98 0.62
C PHE A 35 -41.44 8.72 -0.50
N ASN A 36 -41.41 7.52 -1.08
CA ASN A 36 -42.33 7.14 -2.15
C ASN A 36 -43.78 7.10 -1.65
N ALA A 37 -44.05 6.68 -0.41
CA ALA A 37 -45.41 6.73 0.15
C ALA A 37 -46.01 8.16 0.17
N ARG A 38 -45.16 9.20 0.30
CA ARG A 38 -45.60 10.60 0.40
C ARG A 38 -45.58 11.33 -0.94
N PHE A 39 -44.65 10.97 -1.82
CA PHE A 39 -44.32 11.77 -3.01
C PHE A 39 -44.34 11.00 -4.32
N ALA A 40 -44.41 9.67 -4.30
CA ALA A 40 -44.52 8.92 -5.55
C ALA A 40 -45.83 9.27 -6.24
N LYS A 41 -45.75 9.39 -7.56
CA LYS A 41 -46.89 9.59 -8.43
C LYS A 41 -46.94 8.43 -9.39
N GLU A 42 -48.14 7.91 -9.62
CA GLU A 42 -48.31 6.86 -10.63
C GLU A 42 -47.84 7.35 -11.99
N PRO A 43 -47.11 6.51 -12.73
CA PRO A 43 -46.68 6.85 -14.07
C PRO A 43 -47.91 7.02 -14.97
N LYS A 44 -47.82 7.95 -15.93
CA LYS A 44 -48.92 8.20 -16.88
C LYS A 44 -49.20 7.01 -17.81
N SER A 45 -48.21 6.14 -17.99
CA SER A 45 -48.25 4.95 -18.84
C SER A 45 -47.49 3.83 -18.16
N GLU A 46 -47.97 2.60 -18.30
CA GLU A 46 -47.29 1.39 -17.84
C GLU A 46 -46.14 0.96 -18.77
N PHE A 47 -45.96 1.65 -19.90
CA PHE A 47 -44.88 1.36 -20.83
C PHE A 47 -43.51 1.64 -20.20
N ASP A 48 -42.69 0.60 -20.08
CA ASP A 48 -41.30 0.71 -19.66
C ASP A 48 -40.44 1.28 -20.80
N ALA A 49 -40.02 2.53 -20.64
CA ALA A 49 -39.14 3.22 -21.58
C ALA A 49 -37.64 3.08 -21.22
N HIS A 50 -37.29 2.30 -20.18
CA HIS A 50 -35.92 2.09 -19.80
C HIS A 50 -35.19 1.27 -20.87
N ARG A 51 -33.95 1.66 -21.15
CA ARG A 51 -33.07 0.91 -22.04
C ARG A 51 -32.56 -0.31 -21.26
N PRO A 52 -32.86 -1.55 -21.69
CA PRO A 52 -32.28 -2.72 -21.04
C PRO A 52 -30.77 -2.72 -21.26
N LEU A 53 -30.05 -3.22 -20.25
CA LEU A 53 -28.62 -3.47 -20.36
C LEU A 53 -28.39 -4.47 -21.49
N ARG A 54 -27.52 -4.12 -22.45
CA ARG A 54 -27.18 -5.07 -23.51
C ARG A 54 -26.18 -6.10 -22.98
N GLY A 55 -26.20 -7.30 -23.55
CA GLY A 55 -25.28 -8.38 -23.13
C GLY A 55 -23.79 -8.08 -23.40
N ASP A 56 -23.48 -7.10 -24.25
CA ASP A 56 -22.13 -6.61 -24.54
C ASP A 56 -21.68 -5.44 -23.64
N GLU A 57 -22.57 -4.93 -22.77
CA GLU A 57 -22.28 -3.82 -21.87
C GLU A 57 -21.74 -4.35 -20.53
N ASP A 58 -20.44 -4.15 -20.31
CA ASP A 58 -19.77 -4.44 -19.05
C ASP A 58 -19.86 -3.23 -18.10
N LEU A 59 -20.71 -3.33 -17.09
CA LEU A 59 -20.95 -2.27 -16.10
C LEU A 59 -19.73 -1.98 -15.22
N GLU A 60 -18.96 -3.01 -14.85
CA GLU A 60 -17.77 -2.81 -14.00
C GLU A 60 -16.77 -1.92 -14.71
N ARG A 61 -16.57 -2.18 -16.01
CA ARG A 61 -15.72 -1.35 -16.85
C ARG A 61 -16.32 0.03 -17.10
N ILE A 62 -17.62 0.16 -17.33
CA ILE A 62 -18.28 1.45 -17.59
C ILE A 62 -18.14 2.39 -16.38
N PHE A 63 -18.24 1.86 -15.17
CA PHE A 63 -18.15 2.65 -13.94
C PHE A 63 -16.72 2.75 -13.37
N SER A 64 -15.72 2.26 -14.09
CA SER A 64 -14.30 2.41 -13.71
C SER A 64 -13.79 3.84 -13.97
N TRP A 65 -12.78 4.24 -13.20
CA TRP A 65 -12.02 5.46 -13.46
C TRP A 65 -10.98 5.18 -14.55
N ARG A 66 -10.98 5.98 -15.62
CA ARG A 66 -10.17 5.70 -16.82
C ARG A 66 -9.23 6.86 -17.12
N GLU A 67 -7.95 6.56 -17.27
CA GLU A 67 -6.94 7.56 -17.64
C GLU A 67 -5.97 7.03 -18.71
N TRP A 68 -5.59 7.90 -19.65
CA TRP A 68 -4.63 7.56 -20.69
C TRP A 68 -3.20 7.84 -20.24
N ARG A 69 -2.34 6.81 -20.25
CA ARG A 69 -0.92 6.91 -19.88
C ARG A 69 -0.02 6.43 -21.00
N LYS A 70 1.07 7.16 -21.23
CA LYS A 70 2.06 6.83 -22.27
C LYS A 70 3.03 5.77 -21.78
N VAL A 71 3.26 4.74 -22.59
CA VAL A 71 4.26 3.69 -22.34
C VAL A 71 5.66 4.23 -22.65
N SER A 72 6.59 4.02 -21.72
CA SER A 72 8.00 4.35 -21.89
C SER A 72 8.74 3.38 -22.81
N GLN A 73 9.99 3.70 -23.16
CA GLN A 73 10.87 2.83 -23.93
C GLN A 73 11.10 1.47 -23.25
N SER A 74 11.06 1.43 -21.92
CA SER A 74 11.28 0.22 -21.12
C SER A 74 10.00 -0.54 -20.78
N LEU A 75 8.92 -0.35 -21.56
CA LEU A 75 7.62 -0.99 -21.34
C LEU A 75 7.00 -0.71 -19.96
N THR A 76 7.33 0.45 -19.37
CA THR A 76 6.74 0.88 -18.10
C THR A 76 5.80 2.07 -18.28
N LEU A 77 4.79 2.17 -17.43
CA LEU A 77 3.96 3.35 -17.25
C LEU A 77 3.76 3.63 -15.77
N GLN A 78 3.53 4.89 -15.40
CA GLN A 78 3.31 5.29 -14.01
C GLN A 78 1.86 5.73 -13.83
N TYR A 79 1.21 5.21 -12.80
CA TYR A 79 -0.15 5.58 -12.41
C TYR A 79 -0.26 5.53 -10.88
N ASP A 80 -0.90 6.55 -10.29
CA ASP A 80 -0.96 6.79 -8.84
C ASP A 80 0.31 6.38 -8.05
N LYS A 81 1.47 6.91 -8.46
CA LYS A 81 2.80 6.66 -7.86
C LYS A 81 3.32 5.21 -7.96
N VAL A 82 2.53 4.27 -8.46
CA VAL A 82 2.95 2.90 -8.76
C VAL A 82 3.50 2.85 -10.18
N LEU A 83 4.60 2.10 -10.37
CA LEU A 83 5.15 1.84 -11.69
C LEU A 83 4.64 0.49 -12.17
N TYR A 84 3.94 0.48 -13.29
CA TYR A 84 3.44 -0.72 -13.92
C TYR A 84 4.38 -1.12 -15.05
N LEU A 85 4.87 -2.35 -15.01
CA LEU A 85 5.74 -2.94 -16.03
C LEU A 85 4.91 -3.93 -16.87
N LEU A 86 4.78 -3.67 -18.16
CA LEU A 86 4.21 -4.63 -19.08
C LEU A 86 5.20 -5.77 -19.29
N GLU A 87 4.71 -7.00 -19.41
CA GLU A 87 5.59 -8.13 -19.73
C GLU A 87 6.29 -7.92 -21.07
N ASP A 88 7.56 -8.31 -21.17
CA ASP A 88 8.33 -8.17 -22.41
C ASP A 88 7.92 -9.24 -23.44
N ARG A 89 6.84 -8.94 -24.18
CA ARG A 89 6.34 -9.75 -25.29
C ARG A 89 6.48 -8.97 -26.61
N PRO A 90 6.65 -9.66 -27.75
CA PRO A 90 6.80 -8.99 -29.05
C PRO A 90 5.60 -8.11 -29.41
N GLU A 91 4.40 -8.46 -28.95
CA GLU A 91 3.19 -7.66 -29.10
C GLU A 91 3.25 -6.37 -28.28
N HIS A 92 3.68 -6.45 -27.02
CA HIS A 92 3.79 -5.29 -26.12
C HIS A 92 4.90 -4.32 -26.54
N ARG A 93 5.98 -4.80 -27.17
CA ARG A 93 7.04 -3.93 -27.74
C ARG A 93 6.51 -2.93 -28.75
N ARG A 94 5.40 -3.25 -29.44
CA ARG A 94 4.72 -2.32 -30.36
C ARG A 94 3.94 -1.22 -29.65
N LEU A 95 3.72 -1.37 -28.34
CA LEU A 95 3.03 -0.40 -27.49
C LEU A 95 3.98 0.68 -26.94
N ILE A 96 5.29 0.55 -27.16
CA ILE A 96 6.27 1.58 -26.78
C ILE A 96 5.85 2.92 -27.37
N HIS A 97 5.82 3.95 -26.53
CA HIS A 97 5.40 5.31 -26.84
C HIS A 97 3.92 5.49 -27.25
N ARG A 98 3.11 4.43 -27.24
CA ARG A 98 1.65 4.54 -27.37
C ARG A 98 1.02 4.93 -26.04
N TYR A 99 -0.17 5.50 -26.13
CA TYR A 99 -1.03 5.72 -24.97
C TYR A 99 -1.88 4.48 -24.74
N LEU A 100 -1.85 3.99 -23.51
CA LEU A 100 -2.71 2.92 -23.02
C LEU A 100 -3.72 3.49 -22.05
N GLU A 101 -4.83 2.80 -21.94
CA GLU A 101 -5.86 3.13 -20.97
C GLU A 101 -5.57 2.39 -19.67
N VAL A 102 -5.58 3.13 -18.57
CA VAL A 102 -5.50 2.60 -17.21
C VAL A 102 -6.90 2.70 -16.63
N ALA A 103 -7.50 1.56 -16.31
CA ALA A 103 -8.81 1.48 -15.68
C ALA A 103 -8.61 1.11 -14.20
N GLU A 104 -9.09 1.96 -13.29
CA GLU A 104 -9.13 1.71 -11.85
C GLU A 104 -10.58 1.46 -11.44
N TYR A 105 -10.81 0.30 -10.82
CA TYR A 105 -12.12 -0.11 -10.36
C TYR A 105 -12.40 0.38 -8.92
N PRO A 106 -13.67 0.43 -8.48
CA PRO A 106 -14.03 0.91 -7.14
C PRO A 106 -13.43 0.10 -5.97
N ASP A 107 -13.00 -1.13 -6.22
CA ASP A 107 -12.29 -1.98 -5.26
C ASP A 107 -10.78 -1.65 -5.15
N GLY A 108 -10.28 -0.75 -6.01
CA GLY A 108 -8.88 -0.36 -6.11
C GLY A 108 -8.05 -1.26 -7.02
N SER A 109 -8.66 -2.24 -7.69
CA SER A 109 -7.97 -3.03 -8.72
C SER A 109 -7.69 -2.16 -9.94
N VAL A 110 -6.55 -2.40 -10.60
CA VAL A 110 -6.12 -1.65 -11.77
C VAL A 110 -5.92 -2.59 -12.94
N GLU A 111 -6.37 -2.19 -14.12
CA GLU A 111 -6.14 -2.91 -15.37
C GLU A 111 -5.54 -1.98 -16.42
N LEU A 112 -4.71 -2.55 -17.29
CA LEU A 112 -4.09 -1.84 -18.39
C LEU A 112 -4.67 -2.36 -19.69
N TRP A 113 -5.22 -1.47 -20.51
CA TRP A 113 -5.91 -1.82 -21.73
C TRP A 113 -5.20 -1.23 -22.96
N ALA A 114 -5.04 -2.07 -23.97
CA ALA A 114 -4.57 -1.69 -25.31
C ALA A 114 -5.47 -2.31 -26.36
N ASP A 115 -5.88 -1.51 -27.34
CA ASP A 115 -6.62 -1.98 -28.53
C ASP A 115 -7.86 -2.84 -28.18
N GLY A 116 -8.50 -2.57 -27.04
CA GLY A 116 -9.69 -3.29 -26.56
C GLY A 116 -9.41 -4.59 -25.82
N ALA A 117 -8.17 -4.88 -25.43
CA ALA A 117 -7.79 -6.04 -24.62
C ALA A 117 -7.01 -5.63 -23.36
N SER A 118 -7.22 -6.37 -22.27
CA SER A 118 -6.45 -6.24 -21.03
C SER A 118 -5.07 -6.87 -21.19
N LEU A 119 -4.04 -6.18 -20.69
CA LEU A 119 -2.65 -6.59 -20.77
C LEU A 119 -2.13 -7.10 -19.43
N PRO A 120 -1.34 -8.19 -19.42
CA PRO A 120 -0.68 -8.62 -18.21
C PRO A 120 0.45 -7.64 -17.84
N TYR A 121 0.53 -7.33 -16.56
CA TYR A 121 1.50 -6.41 -16.02
C TYR A 121 2.01 -6.89 -14.67
N THR A 122 3.15 -6.37 -14.26
CA THR A 122 3.69 -6.51 -12.91
C THR A 122 3.85 -5.15 -12.28
N THR A 123 3.41 -4.97 -11.04
CA THR A 123 3.67 -3.74 -10.29
C THR A 123 5.11 -3.76 -9.80
N TYR A 124 5.86 -2.74 -10.19
CA TYR A 124 7.19 -2.47 -9.66
C TYR A 124 7.06 -1.43 -8.54
N ASP A 125 6.82 -1.92 -7.33
CA ASP A 125 6.76 -1.04 -6.16
C ASP A 125 8.18 -0.62 -5.74
N ARG A 126 8.52 0.65 -5.98
CA ARG A 126 9.76 1.24 -5.47
C ARG A 126 9.70 1.53 -3.97
N LEU A 127 8.51 1.44 -3.36
CA LEU A 127 8.28 1.51 -1.93
C LEU A 127 8.23 0.12 -1.33
N GLY A 128 9.02 -0.82 -1.86
CA GLY A 128 9.20 -2.15 -1.26
C GLY A 128 9.24 -1.98 0.25
N ALA A 129 8.18 -2.44 0.90
CA ALA A 129 8.07 -2.47 2.33
C ALA A 129 9.14 -3.48 2.76
N ILE A 130 10.35 -2.97 2.98
CA ILE A 130 11.37 -3.73 3.69
C ILE A 130 10.71 -3.97 5.04
N ASP A 131 10.31 -5.21 5.31
CA ASP A 131 9.91 -5.64 6.63
C ASP A 131 11.17 -5.59 7.51
N GLN A 132 11.45 -4.39 8.02
CA GLN A 132 12.61 -4.09 8.85
C GLN A 132 12.59 -4.94 10.13
N GLY A 133 11.40 -5.42 10.54
CA GLY A 133 11.22 -6.28 11.72
C GLY A 133 11.70 -7.72 11.51
N ALA A 134 11.60 -8.26 10.29
CA ALA A 134 12.02 -9.63 9.99
C ALA A 134 13.56 -9.81 9.90
N ILE A 135 14.29 -8.74 9.60
CA ILE A 135 15.73 -8.79 9.25
C ILE A 135 16.64 -8.35 10.42
N VAL A 136 16.09 -7.74 11.48
CA VAL A 136 16.90 -7.19 12.58
C VAL A 136 16.45 -7.76 13.93
N GLU A 137 17.31 -8.54 14.57
CA GLU A 137 17.12 -8.97 15.96
C GLU A 137 16.90 -7.75 16.87
N HIS A 138 15.98 -7.84 17.84
CA HIS A 138 15.59 -6.73 18.74
C HIS A 138 16.77 -5.98 19.37
N LYS A 139 17.90 -6.67 19.62
CA LYS A 139 19.12 -6.07 20.21
C LYS A 139 19.90 -5.15 19.27
N ARG A 140 19.66 -5.23 17.96
CA ARG A 140 20.37 -4.45 16.92
C ARG A 140 19.49 -3.35 16.32
N LEU A 141 18.18 -3.36 16.59
CA LEU A 141 17.21 -2.41 16.03
C LEU A 141 17.57 -0.96 16.36
N GLY A 142 17.92 -0.64 17.61
CA GLY A 142 18.29 0.72 18.02
C GLY A 142 19.51 1.25 17.26
N HIS A 143 20.54 0.43 17.06
CA HIS A 143 21.74 0.81 16.31
C HIS A 143 21.45 0.99 14.81
N VAL A 144 20.65 0.09 14.22
CA VAL A 144 20.25 0.20 12.80
C VAL A 144 19.38 1.44 12.56
N LEU A 145 18.46 1.77 13.47
CA LEU A 145 17.66 2.99 13.39
C LEU A 145 18.53 4.26 13.51
N ALA A 146 19.54 4.24 14.37
CA ALA A 146 20.50 5.35 14.47
C ALA A 146 21.30 5.53 13.17
N LEU A 147 21.74 4.44 12.55
CA LEU A 147 22.40 4.47 11.23
C LEU A 147 21.48 5.01 10.14
N ALA A 148 20.24 4.53 10.09
CA ALA A 148 19.24 5.00 9.13
C ALA A 148 18.95 6.50 9.31
N ALA A 149 18.83 6.97 10.55
CA ALA A 149 18.63 8.39 10.85
C ALA A 149 19.80 9.26 10.37
N GLN A 150 21.05 8.81 10.56
CA GLN A 150 22.23 9.52 10.08
C GLN A 150 22.29 9.59 8.55
N VAL A 151 21.99 8.49 7.85
CA VAL A 151 21.93 8.48 6.38
C VAL A 151 20.78 9.36 5.88
N GLN A 152 19.64 9.36 6.57
CA GLN A 152 18.48 10.18 6.23
C GLN A 152 18.74 11.68 6.46
N ALA A 153 19.54 12.06 7.46
CA ALA A 153 19.93 13.45 7.70
C ALA A 153 20.83 14.03 6.59
N GLN A 154 21.58 13.17 5.89
CA GLN A 154 22.37 13.56 4.72
C GLN A 154 21.51 13.72 3.45
N ARG A 155 20.24 13.29 3.49
CA ARG A 155 19.34 13.32 2.35
C ARG A 155 18.61 14.66 2.25
N ASP A 156 18.62 15.23 1.06
CA ASP A 156 17.74 16.32 0.67
C ASP A 156 16.28 15.82 0.63
N SER A 157 15.50 16.27 1.59
CA SER A 157 14.10 15.88 1.82
C SER A 157 13.10 16.94 1.34
N ARG A 158 13.56 17.95 0.60
CA ARG A 158 12.69 18.95 -0.02
C ARG A 158 11.70 18.26 -0.96
N GLN A 159 10.41 18.47 -0.70
CA GLN A 159 9.36 18.15 -1.65
C GLN A 159 9.29 19.24 -2.71
N GLN A 160 8.99 18.89 -3.97
CA GLN A 160 8.71 19.89 -4.99
C GLN A 160 7.55 20.75 -4.51
N ALA A 161 7.77 22.07 -4.45
CA ALA A 161 6.73 23.01 -4.08
C ALA A 161 5.58 22.87 -5.10
N GLY A 162 4.39 22.55 -4.62
CA GLY A 162 3.16 22.64 -5.41
C GLY A 162 2.85 24.08 -5.84
N PRO A 163 1.78 24.31 -6.61
CA PRO A 163 1.38 25.65 -7.03
C PRO A 163 1.23 26.59 -5.81
N SER A 164 1.55 27.87 -6.02
CA SER A 164 1.57 28.89 -4.96
C SER A 164 0.28 28.88 -4.15
N ARG A 165 0.38 28.59 -2.83
CA ARG A 165 -0.77 28.55 -1.92
C ARG A 165 -1.26 29.94 -1.53
N THR A 166 -0.45 30.97 -1.77
CA THR A 166 -0.85 32.36 -1.62
C THR A 166 -1.41 32.84 -2.94
N LEU A 167 -2.68 33.27 -2.97
CA LEU A 167 -3.37 33.87 -4.12
C LEU A 167 -2.76 35.21 -4.60
N ALA A 168 -1.48 35.47 -4.29
CA ALA A 168 -0.78 36.72 -4.51
C ALA A 168 0.04 36.73 -5.82
N GLY A 169 -0.08 35.73 -6.69
CA GLY A 169 0.59 35.68 -8.01
C GLY A 169 2.12 35.57 -7.97
N ALA A 170 2.75 35.58 -6.80
CA ALA A 170 4.19 35.43 -6.66
C ALA A 170 4.61 33.95 -6.89
N PRO A 171 5.67 33.70 -7.68
CA PRO A 171 6.19 32.35 -7.88
C PRO A 171 6.69 31.78 -6.54
N PRO A 172 6.49 30.47 -6.28
CA PRO A 172 6.98 29.85 -5.05
C PRO A 172 8.50 30.04 -4.95
N ARG A 173 8.94 30.59 -3.81
CA ARG A 173 10.37 30.87 -3.58
C ARG A 173 11.13 29.53 -3.57
N PRO A 174 12.12 29.32 -4.45
CA PRO A 174 12.87 28.06 -4.44
C PRO A 174 13.67 28.00 -3.14
N THR A 175 13.35 27.03 -2.28
CA THR A 175 14.24 26.67 -1.17
C THR A 175 15.53 26.14 -1.78
N GLN A 176 16.69 26.65 -1.41
CA GLN A 176 17.99 26.15 -1.87
C GLN A 176 18.43 24.95 -1.01
N PRO A 177 19.16 23.96 -1.55
CA PRO A 177 19.68 22.87 -0.74
C PRO A 177 20.69 23.41 0.28
N SER A 178 20.71 22.82 1.47
CA SER A 178 21.84 23.02 2.38
C SER A 178 23.10 22.39 1.78
N ALA A 179 24.26 23.01 2.00
CA ALA A 179 25.52 22.56 1.39
C ALA A 179 25.93 21.11 1.77
N SER A 180 25.37 20.57 2.86
CA SER A 180 25.67 19.23 3.37
C SER A 180 24.69 18.14 2.93
N THR A 181 23.63 18.47 2.19
CA THR A 181 22.58 17.51 1.77
C THR A 181 22.76 17.02 0.34
N LYS A 182 22.54 15.72 0.12
CA LYS A 182 22.64 15.03 -1.17
C LYS A 182 21.28 14.59 -1.68
N ARG A 183 21.08 14.51 -3.00
CA ARG A 183 19.86 13.92 -3.58
C ARG A 183 19.80 12.43 -3.27
N GLN A 184 18.59 11.86 -3.16
CA GLN A 184 18.40 10.43 -2.86
C GLN A 184 19.23 9.50 -3.78
N ARG A 185 19.33 9.82 -5.08
CA ARG A 185 20.09 9.02 -6.06
C ARG A 185 21.62 9.18 -5.97
N GLN A 186 22.11 10.11 -5.16
CA GLN A 186 23.52 10.40 -4.95
C GLN A 186 24.03 9.86 -3.61
N ILE A 187 23.14 9.29 -2.79
CA ILE A 187 23.53 8.59 -1.56
C ILE A 187 24.14 7.26 -1.97
N ASN A 188 25.42 7.09 -1.70
CA ASN A 188 26.20 5.96 -2.16
C ASN A 188 26.68 5.10 -0.97
N ARG A 189 27.27 3.94 -1.28
CA ARG A 189 27.84 3.02 -0.27
C ARG A 189 28.81 3.69 0.71
N LEU A 190 29.62 4.64 0.24
CA LEU A 190 30.57 5.38 1.10
C LEU A 190 29.86 6.22 2.16
N ASP A 191 28.65 6.71 1.89
CA ASP A 191 27.86 7.49 2.85
C ASP A 191 27.31 6.58 3.95
N LEU A 192 26.94 5.35 3.59
CA LEU A 192 26.58 4.30 4.54
C LEU A 192 27.78 3.89 5.40
N GLU A 193 28.95 3.69 4.80
CA GLU A 193 30.18 3.35 5.54
C GLU A 193 30.60 4.46 6.53
N ARG A 194 30.43 5.73 6.16
CA ARG A 194 30.64 6.86 7.07
C ARG A 194 29.62 6.90 8.21
N ALA A 195 28.36 6.61 7.93
CA ALA A 195 27.33 6.51 8.98
C ALA A 195 27.65 5.36 9.94
N ILE A 196 28.09 4.21 9.41
CA ILE A 196 28.56 3.07 10.21
C ILE A 196 29.74 3.45 11.11
N ALA A 197 30.70 4.20 10.58
CA ALA A 197 31.87 4.65 11.34
C ALA A 197 31.53 5.75 12.37
N ALA A 198 30.53 6.59 12.11
CA ALA A 198 30.11 7.69 12.97
C ALA A 198 29.08 7.28 14.04
N ALA A 199 28.42 6.12 13.87
CA ALA A 199 27.47 5.62 14.86
C ALA A 199 28.22 5.10 16.10
N PRO A 200 27.81 5.51 17.31
CA PRO A 200 28.39 4.96 18.52
C PRO A 200 28.07 3.47 18.58
N ILE A 201 29.12 2.64 18.70
CA ILE A 201 28.97 1.24 19.09
C ILE A 201 28.37 1.31 20.50
N GLN A 202 27.13 0.83 20.67
CA GLN A 202 26.61 0.50 21.99
C GLN A 202 27.45 -0.67 22.54
N ARG A 203 28.62 -0.35 23.09
CA ARG A 203 29.32 -1.22 24.03
C ARG A 203 28.46 -1.16 25.27
N ASN A 204 27.52 -2.11 25.41
CA ASN A 204 26.87 -2.29 26.69
C ASN A 204 27.97 -2.42 27.75
N ALA A 205 27.79 -1.61 28.78
CA ALA A 205 28.69 -1.32 29.86
C ALA A 205 29.17 -2.58 30.60
N ASP A 206 30.39 -2.45 31.13
CA ASP A 206 30.90 -3.07 32.34
C ASP A 206 30.87 -4.60 32.47
N LEU A 207 32.06 -5.16 32.21
CA LEU A 207 32.65 -6.22 33.02
C LEU A 207 32.54 -5.85 34.52
N LEU A 208 32.18 -6.84 35.35
CA LEU A 208 32.15 -6.85 36.84
C LEU A 208 30.88 -6.34 37.53
N THR A 209 29.78 -7.11 37.45
CA THR A 209 28.88 -7.31 38.60
C THR A 209 28.21 -8.68 38.43
N MET A 210 28.60 -9.65 39.27
CA MET A 210 27.85 -10.90 39.42
C MET A 210 26.55 -10.57 40.19
N PRO A 211 25.37 -10.98 39.73
CA PRO A 211 24.17 -10.85 40.56
C PRO A 211 24.29 -11.86 41.70
N ALA A 212 24.25 -11.36 42.94
CA ALA A 212 24.13 -12.19 44.12
C ALA A 212 22.88 -13.07 44.02
N VAL A 213 23.08 -14.37 44.16
CA VAL A 213 22.01 -15.37 44.26
C VAL A 213 21.23 -15.09 45.55
N HIS A 214 20.03 -14.53 45.44
CA HIS A 214 19.04 -14.64 46.50
C HIS A 214 18.37 -16.02 46.38
N PRO A 215 18.40 -16.86 47.42
CA PRO A 215 17.67 -18.12 47.39
C PRO A 215 16.15 -17.83 47.45
N PRO A 216 15.32 -18.58 46.71
CA PRO A 216 13.88 -18.43 46.77
C PRO A 216 13.35 -18.92 48.13
N PRO A 217 12.28 -18.31 48.69
CA PRO A 217 11.65 -18.82 49.89
C PRO A 217 10.94 -20.15 49.57
N HIS A 218 11.15 -21.16 50.42
CA HIS A 218 10.52 -22.47 50.33
C HIS A 218 8.98 -22.38 50.33
N PRO A 219 8.27 -23.13 49.47
CA PRO A 219 6.83 -23.33 49.62
C PRO A 219 6.56 -24.49 50.60
N GLY A 220 5.65 -24.25 51.55
CA GLY A 220 5.13 -25.27 52.45
C GLY A 220 4.32 -26.34 51.71
N LEU A 221 4.44 -27.57 52.19
CA LEU A 221 3.78 -28.79 51.72
C LEU A 221 2.25 -28.68 51.76
N ASN A 222 1.56 -29.16 50.71
CA ASN A 222 0.60 -30.26 50.80
C ASN A 222 0.00 -30.64 49.41
N SER A 223 0.31 -31.88 49.01
CA SER A 223 -0.50 -32.91 48.36
C SER A 223 -1.68 -32.55 47.44
N ALA A 224 -1.62 -33.00 46.17
CA ALA A 224 -2.46 -34.10 45.66
C ALA A 224 -2.12 -34.44 44.20
N ALA A 225 -2.24 -35.73 43.89
CA ALA A 225 -1.78 -36.42 42.70
C ALA A 225 -2.66 -36.23 41.44
N SER A 226 -1.99 -36.27 40.28
CA SER A 226 -2.44 -36.80 38.97
C SER A 226 -1.45 -36.27 37.93
N GLY A 227 -0.67 -37.00 37.14
CA GLY A 227 -0.81 -38.38 36.66
C GLY A 227 -0.71 -38.35 35.12
N GLN A 228 0.44 -38.80 34.59
CA GLN A 228 0.69 -39.27 33.20
C GLN A 228 1.17 -38.25 32.13
N PRO A 229 1.99 -38.69 31.13
CA PRO A 229 3.34 -38.15 30.92
C PRO A 229 3.64 -37.62 29.50
N HIS A 230 4.80 -36.99 29.37
CA HIS A 230 5.41 -36.46 28.15
C HIS A 230 5.55 -37.49 27.00
N ARG A 231 5.43 -36.99 25.76
CA ARG A 231 6.03 -37.60 24.56
C ARG A 231 7.02 -36.59 23.92
N PRO A 232 8.29 -36.95 23.73
CA PRO A 232 9.25 -36.14 22.98
C PRO A 232 9.33 -36.60 21.52
N THR A 233 9.35 -35.66 20.57
CA THR A 233 9.73 -35.93 19.17
C THR A 233 10.47 -34.70 18.64
N ILE A 234 11.80 -34.69 18.72
CA ILE A 234 12.78 -34.94 17.64
C ILE A 234 12.68 -33.92 16.49
N THR A 235 13.64 -33.02 16.47
CA THR A 235 14.02 -32.14 15.34
C THR A 235 14.70 -32.98 14.25
N PRO A 236 14.28 -32.92 12.97
CA PRO A 236 15.10 -33.45 11.88
C PRO A 236 16.05 -32.38 11.33
N GLN A 237 17.32 -32.78 11.22
CA GLN A 237 18.40 -32.02 10.60
C GLN A 237 18.22 -31.86 9.09
N LYS A 238 18.81 -30.78 8.58
CA LYS A 238 18.99 -30.45 7.16
C LYS A 238 19.70 -31.56 6.39
N HIS A 239 19.21 -31.85 5.18
CA HIS A 239 20.05 -32.36 4.09
C HIS A 239 20.05 -31.39 2.91
N SER A 240 21.26 -31.02 2.51
CA SER A 240 21.60 -30.24 1.32
C SER A 240 21.76 -31.20 0.13
N THR A 241 21.12 -30.92 -0.99
CA THR A 241 21.27 -31.69 -2.24
C THR A 241 21.75 -30.77 -3.36
N PRO A 242 22.69 -31.21 -4.24
CA PRO A 242 23.57 -30.32 -4.99
C PRO A 242 23.03 -29.93 -6.37
N HIS A 243 23.60 -28.84 -6.88
CA HIS A 243 23.44 -28.29 -8.23
C HIS A 243 23.53 -29.32 -9.35
N LYS A 244 22.56 -29.28 -10.27
CA LYS A 244 22.67 -29.92 -11.59
C LYS A 244 22.84 -28.85 -12.67
N LYS A 245 24.05 -28.81 -13.24
CA LYS A 245 24.35 -28.09 -14.48
C LYS A 245 23.67 -28.83 -15.64
N HIS A 246 22.96 -28.11 -16.49
CA HIS A 246 22.66 -28.61 -17.83
C HIS A 246 23.19 -27.63 -18.88
N ALA A 247 23.87 -28.25 -19.84
CA ALA A 247 24.67 -27.66 -20.88
C ALA A 247 23.83 -27.10 -22.02
N ARG A 248 24.47 -26.18 -22.77
CA ARG A 248 24.11 -25.76 -24.12
C ARG A 248 24.06 -26.97 -25.06
N ALA A 249 23.14 -26.93 -26.02
CA ALA A 249 23.29 -27.54 -27.33
C ALA A 249 22.80 -26.52 -28.37
N ASP A 250 23.60 -26.38 -29.42
CA ASP A 250 23.36 -25.56 -30.61
C ASP A 250 22.17 -26.10 -31.42
N ILE A 251 21.35 -25.18 -31.95
CA ILE A 251 20.88 -25.00 -33.34
C ILE A 251 19.90 -23.81 -33.35
#